data_AF-A0A6A1UGS0-F1
#
_entry.id   AF-A0A6A1UGS0-F1
#
_cell.length_a   1.000
_cell.length_b   1.000
_cell.length_c   1.000
_cell.angle_alpha   90.00
_cell.angle_beta   90.00
_cell.angle_gamma   90.00
#
_symmetry.space_group_name_H-M   'P 1'
#
loop_
_entity.id
_entity.type
_entity.pdbx_description
1 polymer ?
#
loop_
_entity_poly.entity_id
_entity_poly.type
_entity_poly.pdbx_seq_one_letter_code
_entity_poly.pdbx_strand_id
1 'polypeptide(L)'
;MGADKGKKLKVDKVEEENNSDAIDEKLVLSIEKLQEIQDELEKINEEASDKVLEVEQKYNEIRKPVYDKRNDIIKSIPDFWLTAFLSHPALSELLNEEDQKIFKYLSSLEVEDFKDVKSGYSITLHFNPNPYFEDTKLTKTFTYADDDGTTKITATSIKWKEGMGIPNGVNHEKKGNKRPATEERLVLLSLKDLSFQPVP
;
A
#
# COMPACT_ATOMS: atom_id res chain seq x y z
N MET A 1 -44.86 -21.46 -68.15
CA MET A 1 -46.06 -22.19 -67.66
C MET A 1 -45.79 -22.49 -66.18
N GLY A 2 -46.36 -21.81 -65.18
CA GLY A 2 -47.63 -21.13 -65.11
C GLY A 2 -48.56 -21.97 -64.23
N ALA A 3 -48.69 -21.61 -62.94
CA ALA A 3 -49.85 -21.89 -62.09
C ALA A 3 -49.65 -21.24 -60.70
N ASP A 4 -49.95 -19.94 -60.67
CA ASP A 4 -50.44 -19.22 -59.50
C ASP A 4 -51.81 -19.78 -59.11
N LYS A 5 -52.07 -20.05 -57.82
CA LYS A 5 -53.36 -19.80 -57.15
C LYS A 5 -53.14 -19.67 -55.64
N GLY A 6 -53.16 -18.44 -55.17
CA GLY A 6 -53.18 -18.10 -53.75
C GLY A 6 -54.43 -18.57 -53.00
N LYS A 7 -54.27 -18.78 -51.70
CA LYS A 7 -55.38 -18.77 -50.74
C LYS A 7 -54.92 -18.05 -49.47
N LYS A 8 -55.55 -16.91 -49.24
CA LYS A 8 -55.41 -16.00 -48.10
C LYS A 8 -55.39 -16.74 -46.77
N LEU A 9 -54.40 -16.45 -45.92
CA LEU A 9 -54.53 -16.56 -44.47
C LEU A 9 -54.32 -15.17 -43.87
N LYS A 10 -55.27 -14.81 -43.01
CA LYS A 10 -55.46 -13.52 -42.40
C LYS A 10 -54.26 -13.15 -41.53
N VAL A 11 -53.84 -11.91 -41.69
CA VAL A 11 -53.09 -11.15 -40.68
C VAL A 11 -54.05 -10.93 -39.52
N ASP A 12 -53.86 -11.65 -38.41
CA ASP A 12 -54.33 -11.21 -37.11
C ASP A 12 -53.11 -10.65 -36.36
N LYS A 13 -52.96 -9.33 -36.45
CA LYS A 13 -52.18 -8.52 -35.52
C LYS A 13 -52.95 -8.49 -34.20
N VAL A 14 -52.45 -9.11 -33.14
CA VAL A 14 -52.78 -8.74 -31.75
C VAL A 14 -51.56 -9.00 -30.85
N GLU A 15 -50.89 -7.90 -30.51
CA GLU A 15 -50.36 -7.55 -29.18
C GLU A 15 -49.26 -8.42 -28.56
N GLU A 16 -47.99 -8.14 -28.92
CA GLU A 16 -46.81 -8.42 -28.09
C GLU A 16 -45.87 -7.20 -28.02
N GLU A 17 -46.41 -5.97 -27.99
CA GLU A 17 -45.58 -4.74 -27.92
C GLU A 17 -45.71 -3.94 -26.61
N ASN A 18 -46.36 -4.46 -25.56
CA ASN A 18 -46.56 -3.70 -24.30
C ASN A 18 -45.92 -4.32 -23.04
N ASN A 19 -45.10 -5.36 -23.16
CA ASN A 19 -44.48 -6.02 -22.00
C ASN A 19 -42.96 -5.79 -21.87
N SER A 20 -42.27 -5.25 -22.88
CA SER A 20 -40.85 -4.90 -22.78
C SER A 20 -40.64 -3.62 -21.96
N ASP A 21 -41.48 -2.61 -22.20
CA ASP A 21 -41.26 -1.25 -21.69
C ASP A 21 -41.59 -1.14 -20.19
N ALA A 22 -42.58 -1.91 -19.72
CA ALA A 22 -42.93 -1.99 -18.29
C ALA A 22 -41.91 -2.79 -17.46
N ILE A 23 -41.20 -3.75 -18.08
CA ILE A 23 -40.11 -4.47 -17.43
C ILE A 23 -38.90 -3.55 -17.24
N ASP A 24 -38.64 -2.67 -18.20
CA ASP A 24 -37.55 -1.69 -18.14
C ASP A 24 -37.79 -0.63 -17.07
N GLU A 25 -39.01 -0.08 -16.96
CA GLU A 25 -39.35 0.90 -15.91
C GLU A 25 -39.25 0.31 -14.48
N LYS A 26 -39.74 -0.92 -14.28
CA LYS A 26 -39.61 -1.62 -12.99
C LYS A 26 -38.16 -1.94 -12.65
N LEU A 27 -37.33 -2.27 -13.65
CA LEU A 27 -35.91 -2.52 -13.49
C LEU A 27 -35.19 -1.23 -13.09
N VAL A 28 -35.46 -0.11 -13.76
CA VAL A 28 -34.91 1.20 -13.43
C VAL A 28 -35.26 1.60 -11.99
N LEU A 29 -36.54 1.50 -11.59
CA LEU A 29 -36.98 1.77 -10.21
C LEU A 29 -36.29 0.88 -9.17
N SER A 30 -35.93 -0.36 -9.55
CA SER A 30 -35.22 -1.28 -8.66
C SER A 30 -33.73 -0.90 -8.55
N ILE A 31 -33.11 -0.44 -9.64
CA ILE A 31 -31.73 0.05 -9.66
C ILE A 31 -31.61 1.34 -8.84
N GLU A 32 -32.56 2.27 -8.96
CA GLU A 32 -32.57 3.51 -8.16
C GLU A 32 -32.61 3.21 -6.65
N LYS A 33 -33.48 2.30 -6.22
CA LYS A 33 -33.54 1.85 -4.82
C LYS A 33 -32.26 1.17 -4.36
N LEU A 34 -31.61 0.40 -5.24
CA LEU A 34 -30.32 -0.21 -4.92
C LEU A 34 -29.22 0.85 -4.78
N GLN A 35 -29.25 1.89 -5.60
CA GLN A 35 -28.31 3.02 -5.50
C GLN A 35 -28.50 3.77 -4.19
N GLU A 36 -29.74 4.05 -3.77
CA GLU A 36 -30.02 4.68 -2.47
C GLU A 36 -29.44 3.87 -1.30
N ILE A 37 -29.61 2.54 -1.32
CA ILE A 37 -29.04 1.64 -0.30
C ILE A 37 -27.50 1.64 -0.36
N GLN A 38 -26.91 1.69 -1.56
CA GLN A 38 -25.46 1.75 -1.73
C GLN A 38 -24.88 3.06 -1.18
N ASP A 39 -25.56 4.18 -1.39
CA ASP A 39 -25.17 5.49 -0.86
C ASP A 39 -25.26 5.51 0.69
N GLU A 40 -26.30 4.89 1.27
CA GLU A 40 -26.41 4.71 2.72
C GLU A 40 -25.25 3.86 3.28
N LEU A 41 -24.87 2.78 2.58
CA LEU A 41 -23.75 1.93 2.96
C LEU A 41 -22.41 2.68 2.88
N GLU A 42 -22.20 3.48 1.84
CA GLU A 42 -21.00 4.31 1.68
C GLU A 42 -20.87 5.32 2.82
N LYS A 43 -21.96 5.98 3.20
CA LYS A 43 -21.98 6.90 4.34
C LYS A 43 -21.63 6.22 5.67
N ILE A 44 -22.13 5.00 5.91
CA ILE A 44 -21.76 4.22 7.12
C ILE A 44 -20.27 3.87 7.08
N ASN A 45 -19.74 3.50 5.92
CA ASN A 45 -18.34 3.17 5.75
C ASN A 45 -17.43 4.40 5.95
N GLU A 46 -17.85 5.57 5.47
CA GLU A 46 -17.16 6.85 5.69
C GLU A 46 -17.11 7.21 7.19
N GLU A 47 -18.22 7.09 7.92
CA GLU A 47 -18.24 7.36 9.36
C GLU A 47 -17.37 6.38 10.16
N ALA A 48 -17.40 5.08 9.81
CA ALA A 48 -16.51 4.09 10.41
C ALA A 48 -15.04 4.40 10.09
N SER A 49 -14.80 4.86 8.86
CA SER A 49 -13.50 5.29 8.37
C SER A 49 -12.92 6.42 9.21
N ASP A 50 -13.71 7.46 9.50
CA ASP A 50 -13.30 8.61 10.28
C ASP A 50 -12.98 8.24 11.74
N LYS A 51 -13.83 7.40 12.36
CA LYS A 51 -13.60 6.94 13.73
C LYS A 51 -12.29 6.16 13.89
N VAL A 52 -11.94 5.33 12.91
CA VAL A 52 -10.65 4.62 12.90
C VAL A 52 -9.49 5.63 12.81
N LEU A 53 -9.62 6.65 11.96
CA LEU A 53 -8.59 7.67 11.80
C LEU A 53 -8.39 8.48 13.09
N GLU A 54 -9.45 8.89 13.76
CA GLU A 54 -9.39 9.59 15.05
C GLU A 54 -8.67 8.78 16.13
N VAL A 55 -8.98 7.47 16.21
CA VAL A 55 -8.34 6.56 17.17
C VAL A 55 -6.86 6.42 16.88
N GLU A 56 -6.48 6.18 15.62
CA GLU A 56 -5.06 6.05 15.23
C GLU A 56 -4.28 7.33 15.50
N GLN A 57 -4.82 8.50 15.15
CA GLN A 57 -4.17 9.80 15.42
C GLN A 57 -3.92 9.99 16.93
N LYS A 58 -4.93 9.72 17.76
CA LYS A 58 -4.81 9.82 19.22
C LYS A 58 -3.71 8.90 19.76
N TYR A 59 -3.65 7.64 19.32
CA TYR A 59 -2.66 6.71 19.82
C TYR A 59 -1.26 6.96 19.25
N ASN A 60 -1.14 7.53 18.05
CA ASN A 60 0.15 7.96 17.51
C ASN A 60 0.78 9.06 18.37
N GLU A 61 0.01 10.06 18.82
CA GLU A 61 0.51 11.09 19.74
C GLU A 61 0.97 10.53 21.08
N ILE A 62 0.24 9.55 21.62
CA ILE A 62 0.58 8.90 22.90
C ILE A 62 1.82 8.01 22.77
N ARG A 63 1.95 7.30 21.65
CA ARG A 63 3.08 6.38 21.39
C ARG A 63 4.38 7.12 21.10
N LYS A 64 4.33 8.28 20.43
CA LYS A 64 5.51 9.06 20.03
C LYS A 64 6.53 9.30 21.17
N PRO A 65 6.17 9.87 22.33
CA PRO A 65 7.14 10.09 23.41
C PRO A 65 7.69 8.78 24.01
N VAL A 66 6.99 7.66 23.88
CA VAL A 66 7.48 6.33 24.30
C VAL A 66 8.52 5.82 23.30
N TYR A 67 8.27 5.99 22.00
CA TYR A 67 9.24 5.64 20.96
C TYR A 67 10.49 6.50 21.02
N ASP A 68 10.37 7.80 21.30
CA ASP A 68 11.52 8.69 21.47
C ASP A 68 12.43 8.22 22.62
N LYS A 69 11.86 7.92 23.78
CA LYS A 69 12.60 7.35 24.93
C LYS A 69 13.27 6.03 24.59
N ARG A 70 12.58 5.14 23.86
CA ARG A 70 13.15 3.86 23.43
C ARG A 70 14.29 4.08 22.45
N ASN A 71 14.14 5.00 21.50
CA ASN A 71 15.15 5.32 20.50
C ASN A 71 16.44 5.84 21.15
N ASP A 72 16.32 6.65 22.21
CA ASP A 72 17.49 7.13 22.96
C ASP A 72 18.26 6.02 23.66
N ILE A 73 17.58 4.98 24.15
CA ILE A 73 18.24 3.78 24.68
C ILE A 73 18.88 2.98 23.55
N ILE A 74 18.16 2.76 22.45
CA ILE A 74 18.65 1.98 21.29
C ILE A 74 19.95 2.56 20.73
N LYS A 75 20.07 3.90 20.66
CA LYS A 75 21.32 4.58 20.21
C LYS A 75 22.55 4.20 21.01
N SER A 76 22.39 3.75 22.26
CA SER A 76 23.51 3.33 23.12
C SER A 76 23.92 1.86 22.91
N ILE A 77 23.13 1.08 22.16
CA ILE A 77 23.37 -0.35 21.91
C ILE A 77 24.08 -0.49 20.55
N PRO A 78 25.35 -0.94 20.52
CA PRO A 78 26.07 -1.14 19.27
C PRO A 78 25.37 -2.18 18.37
N ASP A 79 25.39 -1.93 17.06
CA ASP A 79 24.86 -2.83 16.03
C ASP A 79 23.40 -3.29 16.26
N PHE A 80 22.62 -2.53 17.04
CA PHE A 80 21.24 -2.92 17.40
C PHE A 80 20.39 -3.21 16.18
N TRP A 81 20.31 -2.27 15.23
CA TRP A 81 19.44 -2.43 14.06
C TRP A 81 19.92 -3.52 13.10
N LEU A 82 21.23 -3.68 12.91
CA LEU A 82 21.77 -4.80 12.14
C LEU A 82 21.36 -6.14 12.78
N THR A 83 21.53 -6.26 14.10
CA THR A 83 21.16 -7.46 14.84
C THR A 83 19.66 -7.72 14.80
N ALA A 84 18.85 -6.67 14.95
CA ALA A 84 17.39 -6.72 14.86
C ALA A 84 16.93 -7.25 13.50
N PHE A 85 17.48 -6.74 12.39
CA PHE A 85 17.17 -7.23 11.05
C PHE A 85 17.60 -8.69 10.84
N LEU A 86 18.82 -9.06 11.27
CA LEU A 86 19.33 -10.43 11.13
C LEU A 86 18.59 -11.44 12.01
N SER A 87 18.00 -11.00 13.13
CA SER A 87 17.20 -11.85 14.01
C SER A 87 15.78 -12.11 13.48
N HIS A 88 15.30 -11.27 12.56
CA HIS A 88 13.94 -11.35 12.06
C HIS A 88 13.86 -12.19 10.77
N PRO A 89 13.11 -13.30 10.73
CA PRO A 89 13.13 -14.26 9.61
C PRO A 89 12.90 -13.65 8.23
N ALA A 90 11.94 -12.73 8.09
CA ALA A 90 11.63 -12.09 6.81
C ALA A 90 12.62 -10.97 6.42
N LEU A 91 13.37 -10.41 7.38
CA LEU A 91 14.27 -9.27 7.12
C LEU A 91 15.71 -9.73 6.93
N SER A 92 16.11 -10.82 7.58
CA SER A 92 17.44 -11.41 7.44
C SER A 92 17.75 -11.82 6.01
N GLU A 93 16.72 -12.29 5.28
CA GLU A 93 16.85 -12.67 3.86
C GLU A 93 17.06 -11.48 2.92
N LEU A 94 16.82 -10.25 3.40
CA LEU A 94 16.97 -9.03 2.60
C LEU A 94 18.41 -8.49 2.58
N LEU A 95 19.25 -8.93 3.53
CA LEU A 95 20.59 -8.38 3.74
C LEU A 95 21.66 -9.37 3.32
N ASN A 96 22.37 -9.07 2.24
CA ASN A 96 23.59 -9.79 1.89
C ASN A 96 24.79 -9.32 2.74
N GLU A 97 25.96 -9.97 2.59
CA GLU A 97 27.16 -9.63 3.37
C GLU A 97 27.64 -8.18 3.21
N GLU A 98 27.45 -7.56 2.04
CA GLU A 98 27.81 -6.15 1.82
C GLU A 98 26.78 -5.22 2.47
N ASP A 99 25.48 -5.53 2.35
CA ASP A 99 24.42 -4.77 3.01
C ASP A 99 24.61 -4.77 4.53
N GLN A 100 25.03 -5.89 5.11
CA GLN A 100 25.33 -5.98 6.54
C GLN A 100 26.44 -4.99 6.96
N LYS A 101 27.47 -4.78 6.14
CA LYS A 101 28.52 -3.79 6.44
C LYS A 101 27.98 -2.36 6.39
N ILE A 102 27.06 -2.06 5.48
CA ILE A 102 26.36 -0.77 5.42
C ILE A 102 25.46 -0.59 6.65
N PHE A 103 24.72 -1.63 7.03
CA PHE A 103 23.79 -1.60 8.17
C PHE A 103 24.48 -1.43 9.53
N LYS A 104 25.80 -1.67 9.64
CA LYS A 104 26.58 -1.26 10.83
C LYS A 104 26.55 0.26 11.08
N TYR A 105 26.29 1.04 10.05
CA TYR A 105 26.17 2.50 10.15
C TYR A 105 24.73 2.97 10.39
N LEU A 106 23.74 2.07 10.44
CA LEU A 106 22.34 2.41 10.69
C LEU A 106 22.15 2.81 12.16
N SER A 107 21.81 4.08 12.40
CA SER A 107 21.67 4.66 13.74
C SER A 107 20.22 4.69 14.23
N SER A 108 19.25 4.90 13.34
CA SER A 108 17.83 4.80 13.67
C SER A 108 16.98 4.34 12.49
N LEU A 109 15.83 3.76 12.81
CA LEU A 109 14.77 3.42 11.88
C LEU A 109 13.46 4.04 12.38
N GLU A 110 12.82 4.82 11.53
CA GLU A 110 11.58 5.52 11.82
C GLU A 110 10.50 5.09 10.82
N VAL A 111 9.28 4.90 11.32
CA VAL A 111 8.11 4.68 10.49
C VAL A 111 7.09 5.73 10.86
N GLU A 112 6.70 6.54 9.88
CA GLU A 112 5.75 7.63 10.06
C GLU A 112 4.57 7.42 9.12
N ASP A 113 3.38 7.20 9.68
CA ASP A 113 2.14 7.28 8.92
C ASP A 113 1.86 8.73 8.52
N PHE A 114 1.19 8.92 7.38
CA PHE A 114 0.76 10.24 6.95
C PHE A 114 -0.33 10.79 7.87
N LYS A 115 -0.57 12.11 7.80
CA LYS A 115 -1.60 12.78 8.62
C LYS A 115 -2.97 12.12 8.45
N ASP A 116 -3.29 11.80 7.20
CA ASP A 116 -4.32 10.83 6.89
C ASP A 116 -3.64 9.45 6.82
N VAL A 117 -3.87 8.63 7.83
CA VAL A 117 -3.27 7.29 7.97
C VAL A 117 -3.65 6.38 6.79
N LYS A 118 -4.72 6.71 6.07
CA LYS A 118 -5.20 5.96 4.89
C LYS A 118 -4.50 6.35 3.61
N SER A 119 -3.83 7.49 3.60
CA SER A 119 -3.12 7.99 2.42
C SER A 119 -1.70 7.43 2.28
N GLY A 120 -1.14 6.80 3.33
CA GLY A 120 0.16 6.15 3.25
C GLY A 120 1.05 6.28 4.47
N TYR A 121 2.30 5.85 4.31
CA TYR A 121 3.35 5.96 5.32
C TYR A 121 4.75 6.04 4.68
N SER A 122 5.74 6.42 5.48
CA SER A 122 7.14 6.41 5.10
C SER A 122 7.98 5.62 6.08
N ILE A 123 9.01 4.95 5.55
CA ILE A 123 10.06 4.29 6.33
C ILE A 123 11.33 5.07 6.09
N THR A 124 11.96 5.52 7.16
CA THR A 124 13.21 6.26 7.14
C THR A 124 14.31 5.48 7.85
N LEU A 125 15.43 5.30 7.16
CA LEU A 125 16.67 4.77 7.71
C LEU A 125 17.69 5.90 7.87
N HIS A 126 18.20 6.09 9.08
CA HIS A 126 19.23 7.09 9.38
C HIS A 126 20.59 6.43 9.48
N PHE A 127 21.57 6.97 8.77
CA PHE A 127 22.93 6.46 8.77
C PHE A 127 23.89 7.48 9.38
N ASN A 128 24.80 6.97 10.20
CA ASN A 128 26.00 7.70 10.57
C ASN A 128 26.88 7.91 9.32
N PRO A 129 27.81 8.89 9.34
CA PRO A 129 28.79 9.06 8.27
C PRO A 129 29.50 7.73 7.97
N ASN A 130 29.43 7.30 6.71
CA ASN A 130 29.88 5.96 6.29
C ASN A 130 30.68 6.05 4.98
N PRO A 131 31.48 5.02 4.63
CA PRO A 131 32.31 5.06 3.43
C PRO A 131 31.55 4.79 2.12
N TYR A 132 30.27 4.41 2.17
CA TYR A 132 29.54 3.89 1.02
C TYR A 132 28.78 4.96 0.23
N PHE A 133 28.09 5.86 0.93
CA PHE A 133 27.29 6.93 0.32
C PHE A 133 27.34 8.22 1.15
N GLU A 134 26.88 9.31 0.55
CA GLU A 134 26.85 10.64 1.19
C GLU A 134 25.60 10.87 2.05
N ASP A 135 24.49 10.22 1.70
CA ASP A 135 23.21 10.43 2.38
C ASP A 135 23.24 9.98 3.84
N THR A 136 22.71 10.80 4.74
CA THR A 136 22.51 10.43 6.15
C THR A 136 21.11 9.90 6.42
N LYS A 137 20.21 9.97 5.44
CA LYS A 137 18.81 9.55 5.52
C LYS A 137 18.36 8.93 4.20
N LEU A 138 17.90 7.68 4.25
CA LEU A 138 17.25 7.00 3.13
C LEU A 138 15.78 6.79 3.46
N THR A 139 14.88 7.32 2.64
CA THR A 139 13.43 7.25 2.87
C THR A 139 12.77 6.46 1.75
N LYS A 140 11.86 5.55 2.12
CA LYS A 140 10.96 4.89 1.20
C LYS A 140 9.53 5.20 1.60
N THR A 141 8.76 5.74 0.67
CA THR A 141 7.42 6.26 0.90
C THR A 141 6.41 5.46 0.10
N PHE A 142 5.32 5.08 0.75
CA PHE A 142 4.19 4.36 0.19
C PHE A 142 2.98 5.27 0.28
N THR A 143 2.40 5.63 -0.85
CA THR A 143 1.22 6.49 -0.93
C THR A 143 0.09 5.68 -1.56
N TYR A 144 -1.03 5.59 -0.87
CA TYR A 144 -2.23 4.92 -1.34
C TYR A 144 -3.08 5.94 -2.12
N ALA A 145 -3.48 5.58 -3.32
CA ALA A 145 -4.39 6.39 -4.14
C ALA A 145 -5.84 5.98 -3.84
N ASP A 146 -6.69 6.96 -3.55
CA ASP A 146 -8.08 6.74 -3.13
C ASP A 146 -9.00 6.30 -4.28
N ASP A 147 -8.59 6.53 -5.53
CA ASP A 147 -9.43 6.45 -6.73
C ASP A 147 -9.29 5.15 -7.53
N ASP A 148 -8.09 4.55 -7.58
CA ASP A 148 -7.85 3.31 -8.35
C ASP A 148 -7.27 2.15 -7.52
N GLY A 149 -7.12 2.36 -6.21
CA GLY A 149 -6.51 1.39 -5.30
C GLY A 149 -5.04 1.12 -5.57
N THR A 150 -4.37 1.95 -6.39
CA THR A 150 -2.94 1.79 -6.66
C THR A 150 -2.10 2.34 -5.51
N THR A 151 -0.95 1.70 -5.26
CA THR A 151 0.05 2.21 -4.32
C THR A 151 1.21 2.81 -5.09
N LYS A 152 1.42 4.12 -4.96
CA LYS A 152 2.60 4.80 -5.46
C LYS A 152 3.75 4.63 -4.47
N ILE A 153 4.89 4.16 -4.97
CA ILE A 153 6.09 3.96 -4.17
C ILE A 153 7.18 4.92 -4.65
N THR A 154 7.75 5.70 -3.74
CA THR A 154 8.92 6.55 -4.00
C THR A 154 10.05 6.21 -3.03
N ALA A 155 11.30 6.41 -3.45
CA ALA A 155 12.46 6.14 -2.62
C ALA A 155 13.55 7.18 -2.87
N THR A 156 14.35 7.47 -1.84
CA THR A 156 15.55 8.31 -1.96
C THR A 156 16.53 7.67 -2.95
N SER A 157 17.00 8.47 -3.91
CA SER A 157 18.09 8.07 -4.81
C SER A 157 19.42 8.19 -4.06
N ILE A 158 20.14 7.07 -3.93
CA ILE A 158 21.36 6.98 -3.12
C ILE A 158 22.54 7.60 -3.88
N LYS A 159 23.26 8.51 -3.22
CA LYS A 159 24.49 9.13 -3.71
C LYS A 159 25.70 8.32 -3.28
N TRP A 160 26.02 7.29 -4.06
CA TRP A 160 27.17 6.42 -3.82
C TRP A 160 28.50 7.17 -3.96
N LYS A 161 29.43 6.86 -3.06
CA LYS A 161 30.82 7.33 -3.15
C LYS A 161 31.58 6.55 -4.23
N GLU A 162 32.70 7.13 -4.66
CA GLU A 162 33.53 6.57 -5.73
C GLU A 162 33.95 5.12 -5.42
N GLY A 163 33.74 4.22 -6.39
CA GLY A 163 34.04 2.79 -6.24
C GLY A 163 33.12 2.00 -5.31
N MET A 164 32.17 2.64 -4.63
CA MET A 164 31.20 2.02 -3.72
C MET A 164 29.81 1.87 -4.34
N GLY A 165 29.56 2.51 -5.48
CA GLY A 165 28.38 2.25 -6.28
C GLY A 165 28.38 0.79 -6.71
N ILE A 166 27.30 0.08 -6.40
CA ILE A 166 27.11 -1.31 -6.83
C ILE A 166 27.20 -1.33 -8.38
N PRO A 167 27.99 -2.22 -9.01
CA PRO A 167 27.95 -2.42 -10.47
C PRO A 167 26.57 -2.84 -11.00
N ASN A 168 25.66 -3.17 -10.09
CA ASN A 168 24.25 -3.45 -10.33
C ASN A 168 23.38 -2.23 -10.01
N GLY A 169 23.77 -1.07 -10.55
CA GLY A 169 22.83 -0.01 -10.90
C GLY A 169 21.85 -0.53 -11.94
N VAL A 170 20.98 -1.49 -11.54
CA VAL A 170 19.73 -1.73 -12.23
C VAL A 170 18.95 -0.45 -12.00
N ASN A 171 19.12 0.47 -12.94
CA ASN A 171 18.07 1.39 -13.32
C ASN A 171 16.78 0.54 -13.31
N HIS A 172 15.91 0.75 -12.33
CA HIS A 172 14.61 0.08 -12.28
C HIS A 172 13.69 0.67 -13.37
N GLU A 173 14.21 0.89 -14.57
CA GLU A 173 13.44 0.67 -15.79
C GLU A 173 13.21 -0.84 -15.93
N LYS A 174 12.21 -1.31 -15.16
CA LYS A 174 11.48 -2.55 -15.37
C LYS A 174 12.32 -3.83 -15.56
N LYS A 175 13.04 -4.32 -14.54
CA LYS A 175 13.36 -5.78 -14.39
C LYS A 175 14.09 -6.22 -13.10
N GLY A 176 13.83 -5.60 -11.94
CA GLY A 176 14.07 -6.32 -10.68
C GLY A 176 13.00 -7.41 -10.54
N ASN A 177 13.37 -8.64 -10.16
CA ASN A 177 12.39 -9.66 -9.79
C ASN A 177 11.38 -9.01 -8.83
N LYS A 178 10.16 -8.77 -9.31
CA LYS A 178 9.08 -8.28 -8.47
C LYS A 178 8.90 -9.35 -7.41
N ARG A 179 9.27 -9.04 -6.16
CA ARG A 179 8.84 -9.87 -5.04
C ARG A 179 7.32 -9.92 -5.13
N PRO A 180 6.70 -11.10 -5.01
CA PRO A 180 5.25 -11.19 -5.01
C PRO A 180 4.70 -10.21 -3.96
N ALA A 181 3.58 -9.54 -4.27
CA ALA A 181 3.01 -8.50 -3.42
C ALA A 181 2.82 -8.93 -1.96
N THR A 182 2.62 -10.24 -1.73
CA THR A 182 2.57 -10.87 -0.40
C THR A 182 3.86 -10.74 0.39
N GLU A 183 5.02 -10.96 -0.22
CA GLU A 183 6.32 -10.84 0.45
C GLU A 183 6.66 -9.39 0.77
N GLU A 184 6.35 -8.45 -0.12
CA GLU A 184 6.52 -7.03 0.18
C GLU A 184 5.62 -6.60 1.35
N ARG A 185 4.36 -7.05 1.38
CA ARG A 185 3.45 -6.78 2.49
C ARG A 185 3.98 -7.36 3.81
N LEU A 186 4.53 -8.58 3.81
CA LEU A 186 5.12 -9.18 4.99
C LEU A 186 6.36 -8.43 5.49
N VAL A 187 7.24 -7.98 4.59
CA VAL A 187 8.41 -7.16 4.94
C VAL A 187 7.98 -5.83 5.56
N LEU A 188 6.94 -5.19 5.00
CA LEU A 188 6.46 -3.92 5.51
C LEU A 188 5.77 -4.05 6.86
N LEU A 189 5.01 -5.12 7.07
CA LEU A 189 4.48 -5.47 8.38
C LEU A 189 5.62 -5.74 9.37
N SER A 190 6.64 -6.48 8.96
CA SER A 190 7.83 -6.76 9.79
C SER A 190 8.58 -5.50 10.18
N LEU A 191 8.71 -4.51 9.29
CA LEU A 191 9.34 -3.23 9.58
C LEU A 191 8.49 -2.35 10.50
N LYS A 192 7.18 -2.31 10.27
CA LYS A 192 6.23 -1.67 11.18
C LYS A 192 6.33 -2.32 12.56
N ASP A 193 6.26 -3.64 12.65
CA ASP A 193 6.42 -4.38 13.89
C ASP A 193 7.76 -4.08 14.55
N LEU A 194 8.90 -4.16 13.83
CA LEU A 194 10.21 -3.86 14.40
C LEU A 194 10.31 -2.43 14.94
N SER A 195 9.67 -1.48 14.26
CA SER A 195 9.57 -0.10 14.72
C SER A 195 8.60 0.07 15.90
N PHE A 196 7.66 -0.85 16.12
CA PHE A 196 6.58 -0.72 17.10
C PHE A 196 6.64 -1.72 18.27
N GLN A 197 7.50 -2.74 18.22
CA GLN A 197 7.62 -3.76 19.26
C GLN A 197 8.26 -3.21 20.55
N PRO A 198 7.77 -3.60 21.74
CA PRO A 198 8.53 -3.45 22.98
C PRO A 198 9.76 -4.37 22.90
N VAL A 199 10.92 -3.84 23.28
CA VAL A 199 12.15 -4.64 23.38
C VAL A 199 11.92 -5.70 24.47
N PRO A 200 12.31 -6.97 24.26
CA PRO A 200 12.20 -8.02 25.27
C PRO A 200 12.95 -7.68 26.57
#